data_AF-A0AAU8GXN2-F1
#
_entry.id   AF-A0AAU8GXN2-F1
#
_cell.length_a   1.000
_cell.length_b   1.000
_cell.length_c   1.000
_cell.angle_alpha   90.00
_cell.angle_beta   90.00
_cell.angle_gamma   90.00
#
_symmetry.space_group_name_H-M   'P 1'
#
loop_
_entity.id
_entity.type
_entity.pdbx_description
1 polymer ?
#
loop_
_entity_poly.entity_id
_entity_poly.type
_entity_poly.pdbx_seq_one_letter_code
_entity_poly.pdbx_strand_id
1 'polypeptide(L)'
;MKRHSLKEQLLKEKKRNERVFFFLVFLIILFLAYSFLFGDMGYLKYLELKKNEQKLIKEIDQISMENNTLKNEIELLKNDPSYMEKYAREKFGVVKPGEMIFQFQKEER
;
A
#
# COMPACT_ATOMS: atom_id res chain seq x y z
N MET A 1 -29.41 -9.09 69.23
CA MET A 1 -30.08 -9.23 67.91
C MET A 1 -29.53 -8.32 66.79
N LYS A 2 -28.88 -7.17 67.05
CA LYS A 2 -28.43 -6.20 66.00
C LYS A 2 -27.11 -6.53 65.26
N ARG A 3 -26.37 -7.59 65.62
CA ARG A 3 -25.06 -7.90 65.00
C ARG A 3 -25.16 -8.53 63.60
N HIS A 4 -26.29 -9.16 63.26
CA HIS A 4 -26.48 -9.78 61.95
C HIS A 4 -26.67 -8.73 60.83
N SER A 5 -27.41 -7.66 61.10
CA SER A 5 -27.68 -6.61 60.10
C SER A 5 -26.45 -5.79 59.72
N LEU A 6 -25.52 -5.57 60.66
CA LEU A 6 -24.27 -4.83 60.42
C LEU A 6 -23.31 -5.58 59.50
N LYS A 7 -23.13 -6.90 59.68
CA LYS A 7 -22.26 -7.70 58.82
C LYS A 7 -22.79 -7.77 57.38
N GLU A 8 -24.11 -7.89 57.21
CA GLU A 8 -24.72 -7.91 55.88
C GLU A 8 -24.62 -6.55 55.17
N GLN A 9 -24.76 -5.44 55.91
CA GLN A 9 -24.54 -4.11 55.36
C GLN A 9 -23.08 -3.92 54.92
N LEU A 10 -22.11 -4.33 55.74
CA LEU A 10 -20.68 -4.23 55.39
C LEU A 10 -20.30 -5.10 54.19
N LEU A 11 -20.84 -6.32 54.09
CA LEU A 11 -20.61 -7.19 52.94
C LEU A 11 -21.25 -6.63 51.66
N LYS A 12 -22.42 -6.00 51.76
CA LYS A 12 -23.12 -5.36 50.63
C LYS A 12 -22.38 -4.10 50.16
N GLU A 13 -21.90 -3.28 51.09
CA GLU A 13 -21.04 -2.11 50.83
C GLU A 13 -19.73 -2.54 50.15
N LYS A 14 -19.05 -3.56 50.69
CA LYS A 14 -17.80 -4.11 50.11
C LYS A 14 -18.02 -4.65 48.69
N LYS A 15 -19.05 -5.47 48.46
CA LYS A 15 -19.42 -5.97 47.12
C LYS A 15 -19.82 -4.86 46.15
N ARG A 16 -20.40 -3.76 46.63
CA ARG A 16 -20.72 -2.58 45.79
C ARG A 16 -19.43 -1.89 45.36
N ASN A 17 -18.50 -1.67 46.28
CA ASN A 17 -17.22 -1.00 46.00
C ASN A 17 -16.33 -1.85 45.08
N GLU A 18 -16.30 -3.17 45.26
CA GLU A 18 -15.60 -4.09 44.35
C GLU A 18 -16.19 -4.03 42.93
N ARG A 19 -17.52 -4.05 42.79
CA ARG A 19 -18.17 -3.90 41.47
C ARG A 19 -17.87 -2.56 40.81
N VAL A 20 -17.89 -1.48 41.57
CA VAL A 20 -17.53 -0.14 41.05
C VAL A 20 -16.06 -0.10 40.63
N PHE A 21 -15.16 -0.69 41.42
CA PHE A 21 -13.75 -0.80 41.08
C PHE A 21 -13.53 -1.59 39.78
N PHE A 22 -14.12 -2.79 39.66
CA PHE A 22 -14.04 -3.58 38.43
C PHE A 22 -14.62 -2.85 37.22
N PHE A 23 -15.72 -2.11 37.41
CA PHE A 23 -16.32 -1.31 36.34
C PHE A 23 -15.40 -0.16 35.90
N LEU A 24 -14.76 0.54 36.85
CA LEU A 24 -13.77 1.58 36.54
C LEU A 24 -12.54 1.01 35.82
N VAL A 25 -12.01 -0.13 36.28
CA VAL A 25 -10.90 -0.80 35.61
C VAL A 25 -11.29 -1.23 34.19
N PHE A 26 -12.50 -1.75 34.01
CA PHE A 26 -13.01 -2.12 32.69
C PHE A 26 -13.10 -0.92 31.76
N LEU A 27 -13.60 0.23 32.23
CA LEU A 27 -13.66 1.46 31.45
C LEU A 27 -12.26 1.98 31.07
N ILE A 28 -11.28 1.88 31.97
CA ILE A 28 -9.89 2.26 31.67
C ILE A 28 -9.30 1.35 30.58
N ILE A 29 -9.52 0.04 30.67
CA ILE A 29 -9.05 -0.92 29.66
C ILE A 29 -9.70 -0.62 28.31
N LEU A 30 -11.00 -0.36 28.27
CA LEU A 30 -11.70 0.01 27.04
C LEU A 30 -11.16 1.31 26.44
N PHE A 31 -10.88 2.32 27.26
CA PHE A 31 -10.31 3.57 26.80
C PHE A 31 -8.91 3.37 26.21
N LEU A 32 -8.06 2.59 26.87
CA LEU A 32 -6.72 2.26 26.37
C LEU A 32 -6.80 1.44 25.07
N ALA A 33 -7.70 0.46 24.99
CA ALA A 33 -7.91 -0.33 23.77
C ALA A 33 -8.41 0.54 22.61
N TYR A 34 -9.34 1.46 22.87
CA TYR A 34 -9.82 2.41 21.87
C TYR A 34 -8.69 3.33 21.39
N SER A 35 -7.93 3.91 22.32
CA SER A 35 -6.77 4.77 22.00
C SER A 35 -5.69 4.01 21.24
N PHE A 36 -5.45 2.73 21.55
CA PHE A 36 -4.49 1.90 20.83
C PHE A 36 -4.94 1.54 19.41
N LEU A 37 -6.25 1.36 19.20
CA LEU A 37 -6.79 1.03 17.87
C LEU A 37 -6.97 2.27 16.98
N PHE A 38 -7.46 3.37 17.55
CA PHE A 38 -7.86 4.59 16.83
C PHE A 38 -6.95 5.80 17.06
N GLY A 39 -5.92 5.70 17.89
CA GLY A 39 -4.97 6.79 18.10
C GLY A 39 -4.07 7.03 16.87
N ASP A 40 -3.39 8.17 16.86
CA ASP A 40 -2.54 8.60 15.74
C ASP A 40 -1.36 7.65 15.45
N MET A 41 -0.90 6.91 16.46
CA MET A 41 0.08 5.81 16.35
C MET A 41 -0.58 4.43 16.53
N GLY A 42 -1.87 4.32 16.24
CA GLY A 42 -2.62 3.10 16.43
C GLY A 42 -2.27 2.01 15.42
N TYR A 43 -2.68 0.78 15.74
CA TYR A 43 -2.40 -0.39 14.89
C TYR A 43 -2.94 -0.25 13.45
N LEU A 44 -4.09 0.41 13.27
CA LEU A 44 -4.66 0.68 11.95
C LEU A 44 -3.75 1.58 11.10
N LYS A 45 -3.15 2.61 11.73
CA LYS A 45 -2.25 3.52 11.01
C LYS A 45 -0.97 2.82 10.59
N TYR A 46 -0.44 1.96 11.45
CA TYR A 46 0.71 1.11 11.12
C TYR A 46 0.43 0.21 9.91
N LEU A 47 -0.74 -0.44 9.86
CA LEU A 47 -1.12 -1.27 8.72
C LEU A 47 -1.24 -0.47 7.42
N GLU A 48 -1.83 0.72 7.49
CA GLU A 48 -1.93 1.63 6.34
C GLU A 48 -0.53 2.04 5.85
N LEU A 49 0.34 2.47 6.76
CA LEU A 49 1.72 2.86 6.45
C LEU A 49 2.51 1.71 5.82
N LYS A 50 2.39 0.50 6.37
CA LYS A 50 3.05 -0.70 5.85
C LYS A 50 2.55 -1.06 4.44
N LYS A 51 1.26 -0.89 4.18
CA LYS A 51 0.68 -1.11 2.84
C LYS A 51 1.20 -0.05 1.85
N ASN A 52 1.28 1.21 2.28
CA ASN A 52 1.81 2.31 1.45
C ASN A 52 3.29 2.12 1.15
N GLU A 53 4.09 1.71 2.14
CA GLU A 53 5.49 1.36 1.97
C GLU A 53 5.66 0.27 0.90
N GLN A 54 4.91 -0.83 1.01
CA GLN A 54 4.95 -1.91 0.02
C GLN A 54 4.52 -1.45 -1.39
N LYS A 55 3.56 -0.52 -1.48
CA LYS A 55 3.14 0.06 -2.76
C LYS A 55 4.26 0.89 -3.38
N LEU A 56 4.88 1.76 -2.58
CA LEU A 56 5.98 2.62 -3.03
C LEU A 56 7.20 1.81 -3.47
N ILE A 57 7.55 0.74 -2.75
CA ILE A 57 8.63 -0.17 -3.16
C ILE A 57 8.35 -0.77 -4.53
N LYS A 58 7.13 -1.25 -4.78
CA LYS A 58 6.75 -1.79 -6.10
C LYS A 58 6.81 -0.74 -7.21
N GLU A 59 6.37 0.49 -6.92
CA GLU A 59 6.45 1.60 -7.89
C GLU A 59 7.91 1.92 -8.22
N ILE A 60 8.80 1.96 -7.22
CA ILE A 60 10.23 2.16 -7.41
C ILE A 60 10.83 1.05 -8.28
N ASP A 61 10.50 -0.22 -8.00
CA ASP A 61 11.00 -1.35 -8.78
C ASP A 61 10.52 -1.27 -10.24
N GLN A 62 9.24 -0.95 -10.47
CA GLN A 62 8.70 -0.80 -11.81
C GLN A 62 9.39 0.33 -12.58
N ILE A 63 9.53 1.50 -11.96
CA ILE A 63 10.20 2.65 -12.57
C ILE A 63 11.67 2.34 -12.85
N SER A 64 12.34 1.63 -11.94
CA SER A 64 13.74 1.21 -12.11
C SER A 64 13.90 0.26 -13.30
N MET A 65 12.99 -0.71 -13.45
CA MET A 65 12.95 -1.60 -14.62
C MET A 65 12.74 -0.82 -15.91
N GLU A 66 11.76 0.09 -15.95
CA GLU A 66 11.48 0.93 -17.12
C GLU A 66 12.68 1.81 -17.48
N ASN A 67 13.33 2.41 -16.48
CA ASN A 67 14.52 3.22 -16.67
C ASN A 67 15.67 2.40 -17.28
N ASN A 68 15.89 1.18 -16.81
CA ASN A 68 16.90 0.28 -17.36
C ASN A 68 16.59 -0.12 -18.80
N THR A 69 15.32 -0.44 -19.11
CA THR A 69 14.92 -0.74 -20.49
C THR A 69 15.13 0.46 -21.43
N LEU A 70 14.75 1.66 -21.00
CA LEU A 70 14.94 2.88 -21.79
C LEU A 70 16.42 3.21 -21.99
N LYS A 71 17.26 3.00 -20.97
CA LYS A 71 18.72 3.16 -21.10
C LYS A 71 19.31 2.22 -22.13
N ASN A 72 18.90 0.95 -22.11
CA ASN A 72 19.34 -0.03 -23.10
C ASN A 72 18.86 0.35 -24.51
N GLU A 73 17.62 0.82 -24.66
CA GLU A 73 17.10 1.31 -25.95
C GLU A 73 17.91 2.52 -26.45
N ILE A 74 18.24 3.47 -25.58
CA ILE A 74 19.11 4.61 -25.92
C ILE A 74 20.49 4.13 -26.36
N GLU A 75 21.06 3.14 -25.69
CA GLU A 75 22.37 2.57 -26.04
C GLU A 75 22.34 1.90 -27.42
N LEU A 76 21.32 1.08 -27.69
CA LEU A 76 21.12 0.45 -29.00
C LEU A 76 20.93 1.49 -30.09
N LEU A 77 20.10 2.51 -29.86
CA LEU A 77 19.89 3.59 -30.82
C LEU A 77 21.17 4.38 -31.11
N LYS A 78 22.05 4.57 -30.12
CA LYS A 78 23.30 5.33 -30.32
C LYS A 78 24.41 4.53 -30.97
N ASN A 79 24.54 3.26 -30.58
CA ASN A 79 25.72 2.46 -30.89
C ASN A 79 25.48 1.40 -31.98
N ASP A 80 24.21 1.09 -32.31
CA ASP A 80 23.85 0.13 -33.36
C ASP A 80 23.14 0.84 -34.54
N PRO A 81 23.87 1.10 -35.65
CA PRO A 81 23.31 1.69 -36.86
C PRO A 81 22.18 0.87 -37.50
N SER A 82 22.22 -0.46 -37.37
CA SER A 82 21.17 -1.34 -37.91
C SER A 82 19.89 -1.22 -37.09
N TYR A 83 20.02 -1.10 -35.76
CA TYR A 83 18.88 -0.86 -34.87
C TYR A 83 18.27 0.51 -35.13
N MET A 84 19.09 1.55 -35.31
CA MET A 84 18.63 2.89 -35.66
C MET A 84 17.91 2.92 -37.02
N GLU A 85 18.44 2.24 -38.03
CA GLU A 85 17.81 2.14 -39.35
C GLU A 85 16.46 1.41 -39.28
N LYS A 86 16.38 0.29 -38.55
CA LYS A 86 15.13 -0.43 -38.31
C LYS A 86 14.11 0.46 -37.60
N TYR A 87 14.52 1.12 -36.52
CA TYR A 87 13.66 2.03 -35.76
C TYR A 87 13.13 3.17 -36.64
N ALA A 88 13.97 3.74 -37.50
CA ALA A 88 13.57 4.80 -38.42
C ALA A 88 12.54 4.31 -39.45
N ARG A 89 12.76 3.14 -40.05
CA ARG A 89 11.82 2.50 -40.99
C ARG A 89 10.47 2.19 -40.32
N GLU A 90 10.48 1.66 -39.09
CA GLU A 90 9.25 1.28 -38.38
C GLU A 90 8.46 2.48 -37.82
N LYS A 91 9.15 3.48 -37.26
CA LYS A 91 8.49 4.64 -36.63
C LYS A 91 8.14 5.75 -37.59
N PHE A 92 8.99 6.00 -38.59
CA PHE A 92 8.84 7.13 -39.50
C PHE A 92 8.56 6.71 -40.94
N GLY A 93 8.59 5.41 -41.26
CA GLY A 93 8.31 4.92 -42.62
C GLY A 93 9.33 5.38 -43.66
N VAL A 94 10.53 5.81 -43.23
CA VAL A 94 11.56 6.32 -44.14
C VAL A 94 12.22 5.19 -44.92
N VAL A 95 12.62 5.48 -46.15
CA VAL A 95 13.32 4.54 -47.05
C VAL A 95 14.53 5.23 -47.67
N LYS A 96 15.55 4.45 -48.02
CA LYS A 96 16.73 4.98 -48.71
C LYS A 96 16.40 5.30 -50.17
N PRO A 97 17.11 6.26 -50.80
CA PRO A 97 16.97 6.52 -52.24
C PRO A 97 17.17 5.24 -53.05
N GLY A 98 16.18 4.84 -53.84
CA GLY A 98 16.19 3.63 -54.66
C GLY A 98 15.46 2.40 -54.07
N GLU A 99 14.90 2.49 -52.86
CA GLU A 99 14.07 1.44 -52.28
C GLU A 99 12.58 1.59 -52.67
N MET A 100 11.87 0.47 -52.85
CA MET A 100 10.43 0.45 -53.16
C MET A 100 9.59 0.03 -51.95
N ILE A 101 8.51 0.76 -51.68
CA ILE A 101 7.57 0.47 -50.59
C ILE A 101 6.43 -0.41 -51.12
N PHE A 102 6.23 -1.58 -50.49
CA PHE A 102 5.07 -2.43 -50.74
C PHE A 102 4.02 -2.22 -49.64
N GLN A 103 2.89 -1.59 -49.97
CA GLN A 103 1.72 -1.51 -49.09
C GLN A 103 0.67 -2.50 -49.55
N PHE A 104 0.33 -3.47 -48.70
CA PHE A 104 -0.76 -4.40 -48.96
C PHE A 104 -2.07 -3.77 -48.51
N GLN A 105 -3.01 -3.56 -49.43
CA GLN A 105 -4.37 -3.15 -49.06
C GLN A 105 -5.04 -4.32 -48.33
N LYS A 106 -5.59 -4.04 -47.16
CA LYS A 106 -6.36 -5.02 -46.41
C LYS A 106 -7.70 -5.18 -47.12
N GLU A 107 -7.94 -6.31 -47.76
CA GLU A 107 -9.24 -6.64 -48.33
C GLU A 107 -10.27 -6.63 -47.18
N GLU A 108 -11.21 -5.68 -47.24
CA GLU A 108 -12.40 -5.69 -46.38
C GLU A 108 -13.25 -6.91 -46.79
N ARG A 109 -13.31 -7.92 -45.91
CA ARG A 109 -14.25 -9.04 -46.00
C ARG A 109 -15.37 -8.85 -45.00
#